data_AF-A0A957CPM3-F1
#
_entry.id   AF-A0A957CPM3-F1
#
_cell.length_a   1.000
_cell.length_b   1.000
_cell.length_c   1.000
_cell.angle_alpha   90.00
_cell.angle_beta   90.00
_cell.angle_gamma   90.00
#
_symmetry.space_group_name_H-M   'P 1'
#
loop_
_entity.id
_entity.type
_entity.pdbx_description
1 polymer ?
#
loop_
_entity_poly.entity_id
_entity_poly.type
_entity_poly.pdbx_seq_one_letter_code
_entity_poly.pdbx_strand_id
1 'polypeptide(L)'
;VFSAHVHNVFVGFHENTIFYSVPSMAFVRPEYAELATVGPGDEYGRNDTAKLGFYLVRVYADRHEVLPVRTYGAGKLAAGFPQVEPYQLVDRPTKMLGVTLRRGWGRRVELAADGLDEFTRKEAYRDWLLWALWELGVTGLRVPFADLTYADVRQRLADFVRLGFMFTVYSLGVPDAATMATMGANGRLLQNWELIFPEHALAQVKEAVKRARAVFSGQLFVAPVVPIKEDEEEHGRSFQHFAAHGFSGRRAGINESWQAVIDSLPTDIGLTFRVSPWDEPAATLHEIDQQSNRAKLINLQLPRLDEGVRFNDDHKLQSFIVDAYHAGRTMANTIIFIDTFVDSDRGYYPRNGLLDRRFNPRPAFYALKRAALGK
;
A
#
# COMPACT_ATOMS: atom_id res chain seq x y z
N VAL A 1 14.33 -11.82 -18.66
CA VAL A 1 15.48 -12.67 -18.28
C VAL A 1 15.29 -13.13 -16.84
N PHE A 2 15.41 -14.43 -16.58
CA PHE A 2 15.40 -14.99 -15.23
C PHE A 2 16.83 -15.45 -14.88
N SER A 3 17.31 -15.05 -13.70
CA SER A 3 18.64 -15.38 -13.18
C SER A 3 18.54 -15.81 -11.72
N ALA A 4 19.55 -16.55 -11.24
CA ALA A 4 19.63 -17.03 -9.86
C ALA A 4 20.92 -16.52 -9.19
N HIS A 5 21.63 -17.39 -8.46
CA HIS A 5 22.94 -17.16 -7.84
C HIS A 5 22.97 -16.22 -6.62
N VAL A 6 22.28 -15.09 -6.64
CA VAL A 6 22.34 -14.12 -5.52
C VAL A 6 21.51 -14.54 -4.30
N HIS A 7 20.65 -15.56 -4.45
CA HIS A 7 19.81 -16.10 -3.39
C HIS A 7 18.92 -15.03 -2.73
N ASN A 8 18.43 -14.10 -3.54
CA ASN A 8 17.50 -13.07 -3.13
C ASN A 8 16.64 -12.59 -4.32
N VAL A 9 15.48 -12.02 -4.01
CA VAL A 9 14.57 -11.47 -5.02
C VAL A 9 14.99 -10.06 -5.39
N PHE A 10 15.22 -9.84 -6.69
CA PHE A 10 15.42 -8.53 -7.29
C PHE A 10 14.73 -8.45 -8.64
N VAL A 11 14.16 -7.28 -8.92
CA VAL A 11 13.46 -7.01 -10.17
C VAL A 11 13.91 -5.67 -10.69
N GLY A 12 14.51 -5.70 -11.87
CA GLY A 12 15.06 -4.53 -12.53
C GLY A 12 14.76 -4.54 -14.02
N PHE A 13 15.12 -3.43 -14.65
CA PHE A 13 15.01 -3.26 -16.08
C PHE A 13 16.37 -2.92 -16.65
N HIS A 14 16.67 -3.51 -17.81
CA HIS A 14 17.72 -3.03 -18.69
C HIS A 14 17.09 -2.82 -20.06
N GLU A 15 17.09 -1.56 -20.52
CA GLU A 15 16.33 -1.12 -21.68
C GLU A 15 14.86 -1.58 -21.58
N ASN A 16 14.37 -2.35 -22.55
CA ASN A 16 13.01 -2.90 -22.61
C ASN A 16 12.86 -4.29 -21.97
N THR A 17 13.94 -4.84 -21.41
CA THR A 17 13.95 -6.19 -20.85
C THR A 17 13.81 -6.17 -19.34
N ILE A 18 12.89 -6.97 -18.81
CA ILE A 18 12.75 -7.21 -17.37
C ILE A 18 13.74 -8.28 -16.93
N PHE A 19 14.47 -8.01 -15.86
CA PHE A 19 15.38 -8.94 -15.20
C PHE A 19 14.79 -9.36 -13.85
N TYR A 20 14.70 -10.66 -13.65
CA TYR A 20 14.23 -11.28 -12.40
C TYR A 20 15.37 -12.09 -11.79
N SER A 21 15.79 -11.70 -10.60
CA SER A 21 16.54 -12.58 -9.72
C SER A 21 15.56 -13.43 -8.92
N VAL A 22 15.57 -14.74 -9.14
CA VAL A 22 14.65 -15.68 -8.50
C VAL A 22 15.08 -15.99 -7.06
N PRO A 23 14.14 -16.24 -6.14
CA PRO A 23 14.46 -16.61 -4.76
C PRO A 23 15.22 -17.95 -4.68
N SER A 24 15.95 -18.15 -3.58
CA SER A 24 16.55 -19.45 -3.25
C SER A 24 15.54 -20.35 -2.55
N MET A 25 15.73 -21.65 -2.65
CA MET A 25 14.96 -22.66 -1.90
C MET A 25 15.65 -23.09 -0.60
N ALA A 26 16.92 -22.70 -0.40
CA ALA A 26 17.76 -23.22 0.67
C ALA A 26 18.06 -22.20 1.76
N PHE A 27 18.51 -20.99 1.39
CA PHE A 27 18.88 -19.93 2.34
C PHE A 27 18.89 -18.57 1.63
N VAL A 28 18.78 -17.49 2.41
CA VAL A 28 18.97 -16.12 1.93
C VAL A 28 20.45 -15.76 2.06
N ARG A 29 21.07 -15.19 1.03
CA ARG A 29 22.47 -14.75 1.12
C ARG A 29 22.60 -13.70 2.25
N PRO A 30 23.47 -13.92 3.25
CA PRO A 30 23.44 -13.15 4.50
C PRO A 30 23.54 -11.63 4.35
N GLU A 31 24.34 -11.14 3.39
CA GLU A 31 24.49 -9.69 3.12
C GLU A 31 23.17 -9.00 2.81
N TYR A 32 22.21 -9.69 2.20
CA TYR A 32 20.91 -9.11 1.90
C TYR A 32 19.99 -9.03 3.11
N ALA A 33 20.34 -9.64 4.25
CA ALA A 33 19.61 -9.43 5.50
C ALA A 33 19.61 -7.95 5.93
N GLU A 34 20.65 -7.19 5.57
CA GLU A 34 20.74 -5.74 5.83
C GLU A 34 19.66 -4.91 5.12
N LEU A 35 19.02 -5.46 4.08
CA LEU A 35 17.88 -4.81 3.43
C LEU A 35 16.71 -4.63 4.40
N ALA A 36 16.62 -5.44 5.47
CA ALA A 36 15.67 -5.21 6.53
C ALA A 36 16.21 -4.16 7.53
N THR A 37 15.47 -3.07 7.71
CA THR A 37 15.83 -1.98 8.66
C THR A 37 15.57 -2.33 10.14
N VAL A 38 15.65 -3.61 10.49
CA VAL A 38 15.41 -4.20 11.81
C VAL A 38 16.43 -5.33 12.05
N GLY A 39 16.54 -5.82 13.28
CA GLY A 39 17.45 -6.92 13.59
C GLY A 39 17.23 -8.14 12.69
N PRO A 40 18.30 -8.90 12.39
CA PRO A 40 18.22 -10.04 11.48
C PRO A 40 17.25 -11.11 12.00
N GLY A 41 16.81 -11.99 11.09
CA GLY A 41 16.11 -13.23 11.45
C GLY A 41 17.07 -14.29 11.99
N ASP A 42 16.60 -15.54 11.99
CA ASP A 42 17.41 -16.70 12.39
C ASP A 42 18.69 -16.84 11.54
N GLU A 43 19.74 -17.40 12.14
CA GLU A 43 21.10 -17.48 11.58
C GLU A 43 21.58 -16.13 10.99
N TYR A 44 21.38 -15.04 11.74
CA TYR A 44 21.73 -13.68 11.32
C TYR A 44 21.08 -13.26 9.98
N GLY A 45 19.89 -13.79 9.70
CA GLY A 45 19.11 -13.50 8.49
C GLY A 45 19.38 -14.46 7.34
N ARG A 46 20.32 -15.40 7.48
CA ARG A 46 20.55 -16.47 6.51
C ARG A 46 19.35 -17.41 6.42
N ASN A 47 18.75 -17.75 7.57
CA ASN A 47 17.61 -18.67 7.67
C ASN A 47 16.26 -17.92 7.74
N ASP A 48 16.09 -16.88 6.93
CA ASP A 48 14.81 -16.19 6.81
C ASP A 48 13.88 -16.96 5.86
N THR A 49 13.27 -18.02 6.40
CA THR A 49 12.53 -19.03 5.63
C THR A 49 11.37 -18.46 4.82
N ALA A 50 10.74 -17.38 5.30
CA ALA A 50 9.67 -16.73 4.56
C ALA A 50 10.13 -16.20 3.20
N LYS A 51 11.44 -15.96 3.00
CA LYS A 51 12.01 -15.50 1.73
C LYS A 51 12.47 -16.63 0.82
N LEU A 52 12.21 -17.88 1.19
CA LEU A 52 12.55 -19.05 0.38
C LEU A 52 11.37 -19.42 -0.51
N GLY A 53 11.66 -19.77 -1.76
CA GLY A 53 10.61 -19.97 -2.74
C GLY A 53 11.08 -20.17 -4.16
N PHE A 54 10.12 -20.21 -5.07
CA PHE A 54 10.32 -20.24 -6.52
C PHE A 54 9.24 -19.42 -7.23
N TYR A 55 9.41 -19.21 -8.54
CA TYR A 55 8.39 -18.59 -9.39
C TYR A 55 7.76 -19.64 -10.30
N LEU A 56 6.43 -19.65 -10.35
CA LEU A 56 5.71 -20.21 -11.49
C LEU A 56 5.62 -19.12 -12.55
N VAL A 57 5.98 -19.43 -13.79
CA VAL A 57 5.97 -18.47 -14.90
C VAL A 57 4.99 -18.95 -15.95
N ARG A 58 3.96 -18.14 -16.20
CA ARG A 58 3.02 -18.37 -17.30
C ARG A 58 3.44 -17.52 -18.48
N VAL A 59 3.56 -18.12 -19.64
CA VAL A 59 3.99 -17.43 -20.88
C VAL A 59 2.81 -17.43 -21.85
N TYR A 60 2.45 -16.24 -22.29
CA TYR A 60 1.41 -15.97 -23.28
C TYR A 60 2.06 -15.45 -24.57
N ALA A 61 1.27 -15.29 -25.63
CA ALA A 61 1.77 -14.82 -26.92
C ALA A 61 2.41 -13.41 -26.85
N ASP A 62 1.92 -12.54 -25.96
CA ASP A 62 2.28 -11.12 -25.88
C ASP A 62 2.89 -10.70 -24.53
N ARG A 63 2.91 -11.60 -23.54
CA ARG A 63 3.39 -11.29 -22.18
C ARG A 63 3.77 -12.54 -21.41
N HIS A 64 4.38 -12.36 -20.24
CA HIS A 64 4.51 -13.39 -19.22
C HIS A 64 4.00 -12.89 -17.88
N GLU A 65 3.59 -13.81 -17.03
CA GLU A 65 3.15 -13.55 -15.66
C GLU A 65 4.04 -14.33 -14.70
N VAL A 66 4.44 -13.68 -13.60
CA VAL A 66 5.26 -14.29 -12.55
C VAL A 66 4.39 -14.50 -11.32
N LEU A 67 4.37 -15.73 -10.84
CA LEU A 67 3.64 -16.16 -9.66
C LEU A 67 4.63 -16.65 -8.58
N PRO A 68 4.99 -15.75 -7.67
CA PRO A 68 5.62 -16.07 -6.38
C PRO A 68 5.05 -17.25 -5.60
N VAL A 69 5.92 -18.21 -5.21
CA VAL A 69 5.58 -19.28 -4.27
C VAL A 69 6.60 -19.31 -3.15
N ARG A 70 6.15 -19.11 -1.91
CA ARG A 70 6.99 -19.29 -0.71
C ARG A 70 6.94 -20.73 -0.23
N THR A 71 8.10 -21.32 0.02
CA THR A 71 8.22 -22.70 0.51
C THR A 71 8.54 -22.79 1.99
N TYR A 72 8.97 -21.69 2.62
CA TYR A 72 9.33 -21.66 4.04
C TYR A 72 10.44 -22.68 4.42
N GLY A 73 11.28 -23.06 3.45
CA GLY A 73 12.30 -24.10 3.64
C GLY A 73 11.74 -25.51 3.81
N ALA A 74 10.45 -25.74 3.52
CA ALA A 74 9.84 -27.05 3.63
C ALA A 74 10.45 -28.02 2.60
N GLY A 75 11.16 -29.05 3.09
CA GLY A 75 11.74 -30.12 2.25
C GLY A 75 10.71 -31.08 1.64
N LYS A 76 9.45 -31.02 2.11
CA LYS A 76 8.28 -31.66 1.51
C LYS A 76 7.10 -30.71 1.64
N LEU A 77 6.35 -30.52 0.56
CA LEU A 77 5.05 -29.87 0.65
C LEU A 77 4.11 -30.81 1.41
N ALA A 78 3.59 -30.40 2.56
CA ALA A 78 2.66 -31.23 3.33
C ALA A 78 1.40 -31.56 2.51
N ALA A 79 0.79 -32.72 2.74
CA ALA A 79 -0.55 -33.01 2.20
C ALA A 79 -1.53 -31.97 2.77
N GLY A 80 -2.18 -31.18 1.91
CA GLY A 80 -3.01 -30.03 2.32
C GLY A 80 -2.31 -28.67 2.26
N PHE A 81 -1.02 -28.60 1.86
CA PHE A 81 -0.49 -27.35 1.29
C PHE A 81 -1.42 -26.97 0.13
N PRO A 82 -1.93 -25.74 0.03
CA PRO A 82 -2.80 -25.36 -1.07
C PRO A 82 -2.07 -25.61 -2.41
N GLN A 83 -2.38 -26.75 -3.04
CA GLN A 83 -2.00 -27.12 -4.41
C GLN A 83 -2.90 -26.44 -5.45
N VAL A 84 -3.91 -25.69 -4.99
CA VAL A 84 -4.52 -24.67 -5.82
C VAL A 84 -3.39 -23.74 -6.21
N GLU A 85 -3.24 -23.45 -7.51
CA GLU A 85 -2.23 -22.51 -7.96
C GLU A 85 -2.28 -21.27 -7.05
N PRO A 86 -1.16 -20.61 -6.76
CA PRO A 86 -1.18 -19.39 -5.96
C PRO A 86 -1.78 -18.30 -6.84
N TYR A 87 -3.09 -18.40 -7.10
CA TYR A 87 -3.83 -17.50 -7.94
C TYR A 87 -3.68 -16.13 -7.28
N GLN A 88 -3.28 -15.17 -8.12
CA GLN A 88 -3.49 -13.76 -7.91
C GLN A 88 -4.87 -13.52 -7.27
N LEU A 89 -5.08 -12.37 -6.65
CA LEU A 89 -6.42 -11.80 -6.52
C LEU A 89 -7.12 -11.83 -7.91
N VAL A 90 -7.83 -12.92 -8.19
CA VAL A 90 -8.71 -13.20 -9.35
C VAL A 90 -7.98 -13.22 -10.71
N ASP A 91 -8.55 -13.90 -11.73
CA ASP A 91 -8.18 -13.83 -13.16
C ASP A 91 -8.11 -12.39 -13.76
N ARG A 92 -8.26 -11.36 -12.92
CA ARG A 92 -8.17 -9.94 -13.25
C ARG A 92 -7.52 -9.22 -12.07
N PRO A 93 -6.52 -8.34 -12.29
CA PRO A 93 -5.98 -7.49 -11.24
C PRO A 93 -7.14 -6.83 -10.48
N THR A 94 -7.20 -6.99 -9.16
CA THR A 94 -8.21 -6.31 -8.35
C THR A 94 -7.85 -4.83 -8.29
N LYS A 95 -8.25 -4.08 -9.32
CA LYS A 95 -8.13 -2.61 -9.36
C LYS A 95 -8.82 -1.93 -8.17
N MET A 96 -9.72 -2.67 -7.51
CA MET A 96 -10.38 -2.25 -6.28
C MET A 96 -9.46 -2.30 -5.06
N LEU A 97 -8.41 -3.14 -5.00
CA LEU A 97 -7.56 -3.22 -3.80
C LEU A 97 -6.18 -2.62 -4.05
N GLY A 98 -5.76 -1.78 -3.12
CA GLY A 98 -4.45 -1.18 -3.06
C GLY A 98 -3.88 -1.18 -1.65
N VAL A 99 -2.62 -0.76 -1.54
CA VAL A 99 -1.93 -0.57 -0.26
C VAL A 99 -1.32 0.81 -0.17
N THR A 100 -1.36 1.42 1.02
CA THR A 100 -0.62 2.66 1.30
C THR A 100 0.79 2.32 1.74
N LEU A 101 1.79 2.86 1.04
CA LEU A 101 3.20 2.71 1.39
C LEU A 101 3.59 3.84 2.34
N ARG A 102 3.42 3.59 3.65
CA ARG A 102 3.79 4.53 4.71
C ARG A 102 5.29 4.63 4.95
N ARG A 103 6.05 3.66 4.46
CA ARG A 103 7.52 3.58 4.61
C ARG A 103 8.19 3.82 3.28
N GLY A 104 9.42 4.32 3.32
CA GLY A 104 10.24 4.49 2.11
C GLY A 104 10.34 3.18 1.34
N TRP A 105 9.94 3.20 0.06
CA TRP A 105 9.80 2.03 -0.78
C TRP A 105 10.66 2.12 -2.04
N GLY A 106 10.82 3.33 -2.59
CA GLY A 106 11.45 3.56 -3.90
C GLY A 106 12.95 3.83 -3.87
N ARG A 107 13.60 3.80 -2.70
CA ARG A 107 15.04 4.05 -2.57
C ARG A 107 15.83 2.77 -2.44
N ARG A 108 17.02 2.76 -3.03
CA ARG A 108 18.02 1.71 -2.82
C ARG A 108 18.61 1.82 -1.42
N VAL A 109 19.00 0.68 -0.88
CA VAL A 109 19.75 0.56 0.36
C VAL A 109 21.19 0.25 -0.02
N GLU A 110 22.10 1.06 0.49
CA GLU A 110 23.53 0.76 0.44
C GLU A 110 23.82 -0.35 1.46
N LEU A 111 24.49 -1.41 1.01
CA LEU A 111 24.96 -2.52 1.83
C LEU A 111 26.38 -2.26 2.29
N ALA A 112 26.77 -2.84 3.43
CA ALA A 112 28.16 -2.83 3.87
C ALA A 112 29.09 -3.41 2.78
N ALA A 113 30.26 -2.78 2.61
CA ALA A 113 31.36 -3.36 1.84
C ALA A 113 32.07 -4.38 2.73
N ASP A 114 31.55 -5.60 2.76
CA ASP A 114 32.01 -6.70 3.62
C ASP A 114 31.64 -8.04 2.95
N GLY A 115 32.11 -9.15 3.52
CA GLY A 115 31.77 -10.50 3.14
C GLY A 115 32.35 -10.90 1.78
N LEU A 116 31.50 -11.00 0.77
CA LEU A 116 31.87 -11.47 -0.56
C LEU A 116 32.29 -10.33 -1.52
N ASP A 117 32.16 -9.08 -1.09
CA ASP A 117 32.42 -7.89 -1.91
C ASP A 117 33.12 -6.77 -1.12
N GLU A 118 34.29 -7.12 -0.57
CA GLU A 118 35.12 -6.32 0.34
C GLU A 118 35.44 -4.89 -0.15
N PHE A 119 35.56 -4.70 -1.47
CA PHE A 119 36.16 -3.49 -2.03
C PHE A 119 35.16 -2.49 -2.61
N THR A 120 33.87 -2.84 -2.64
CA THR A 120 32.84 -2.00 -3.26
C THR A 120 31.52 -2.12 -2.53
N ARG A 121 30.90 -0.96 -2.25
CA ARG A 121 29.53 -0.93 -1.73
C ARG A 121 28.54 -1.28 -2.84
N LYS A 122 27.56 -2.11 -2.49
CA LYS A 122 26.44 -2.46 -3.35
C LYS A 122 25.21 -1.69 -2.93
N GLU A 123 24.36 -1.40 -3.89
CA GLU A 123 23.04 -0.83 -3.64
C GLU A 123 21.96 -1.76 -4.17
N ALA A 124 20.91 -1.97 -3.39
CA ALA A 124 19.81 -2.83 -3.80
C ALA A 124 18.45 -2.32 -3.32
N TYR A 125 17.40 -2.62 -4.09
CA TYR A 125 16.03 -2.38 -3.66
C TYR A 125 15.55 -3.48 -2.71
N ARG A 126 14.53 -3.14 -1.89
CA ARG A 126 13.87 -4.10 -0.99
C ARG A 126 12.73 -4.82 -1.71
N ASP A 127 13.07 -5.63 -2.70
CA ASP A 127 12.08 -6.22 -3.62
C ASP A 127 11.24 -7.34 -3.03
N TRP A 128 11.44 -7.69 -1.76
CA TRP A 128 10.46 -8.45 -1.00
C TRP A 128 9.11 -7.75 -0.89
N LEU A 129 9.07 -6.40 -0.96
CA LEU A 129 7.83 -5.65 -1.09
C LEU A 129 7.10 -6.03 -2.38
N LEU A 130 7.80 -5.97 -3.51
CA LEU A 130 7.26 -6.33 -4.82
C LEU A 130 6.82 -7.79 -4.86
N TRP A 131 7.61 -8.67 -4.24
CA TRP A 131 7.29 -10.08 -4.12
C TRP A 131 5.94 -10.31 -3.42
N ALA A 132 5.73 -9.65 -2.28
CA ALA A 132 4.49 -9.71 -1.52
C ALA A 132 3.30 -9.07 -2.26
N LEU A 133 3.53 -7.98 -3.00
CA LEU A 133 2.49 -7.36 -3.84
C LEU A 133 2.01 -8.30 -4.94
N TRP A 134 2.93 -8.98 -5.62
CA TRP A 134 2.59 -9.99 -6.63
C TRP A 134 1.88 -11.20 -6.06
N GLU A 135 2.27 -11.66 -4.87
CA GLU A 135 1.58 -12.76 -4.19
C GLU A 135 0.12 -12.43 -3.85
N LEU A 136 -0.16 -11.18 -3.54
CA LEU A 136 -1.54 -10.72 -3.37
C LEU A 136 -2.20 -10.41 -4.71
N GLY A 137 -1.46 -10.02 -5.76
CA GLY A 137 -2.05 -9.47 -6.98
C GLY A 137 -2.54 -8.02 -6.80
N VAL A 138 -2.01 -7.32 -5.79
CA VAL A 138 -2.29 -5.90 -5.53
C VAL A 138 -1.45 -5.06 -6.48
N THR A 139 -2.10 -4.18 -7.24
CA THR A 139 -1.43 -3.28 -8.21
C THR A 139 -1.61 -1.80 -7.88
N GLY A 140 -2.58 -1.45 -7.03
CA GLY A 140 -2.78 -0.07 -6.57
C GLY A 140 -1.84 0.30 -5.42
N LEU A 141 -1.00 1.31 -5.62
CA LEU A 141 -0.08 1.82 -4.60
C LEU A 141 -0.40 3.27 -4.26
N ARG A 142 -0.60 3.56 -2.98
CA ARG A 142 -0.85 4.92 -2.50
C ARG A 142 0.35 5.45 -1.74
N VAL A 143 0.89 6.59 -2.18
CA VAL A 143 2.15 7.17 -1.67
C VAL A 143 2.01 8.67 -1.40
N PRO A 144 2.81 9.24 -0.48
CA PRO A 144 2.84 10.70 -0.31
C PRO A 144 3.33 11.38 -1.59
N PHE A 145 2.76 12.54 -1.94
CA PHE A 145 3.25 13.33 -3.08
C PHE A 145 4.74 13.69 -2.95
N ALA A 146 5.21 13.88 -1.72
CA ALA A 146 6.61 14.19 -1.42
C ALA A 146 7.61 13.17 -2.00
N ASP A 147 7.20 11.92 -2.20
CA ASP A 147 8.04 10.89 -2.83
C ASP A 147 8.48 11.29 -4.25
N LEU A 148 7.65 12.03 -4.99
CA LEU A 148 7.95 12.50 -6.34
C LEU A 148 9.07 13.55 -6.39
N THR A 149 9.45 14.14 -5.25
CA THR A 149 10.54 15.12 -5.22
C THR A 149 11.91 14.45 -5.42
N TYR A 150 12.03 13.14 -5.15
CA TYR A 150 13.29 12.40 -5.24
C TYR A 150 13.44 11.65 -6.57
N ALA A 151 14.57 11.86 -7.24
CA ALA A 151 14.80 11.31 -8.59
C ALA A 151 14.87 9.77 -8.61
N ASP A 152 15.48 9.16 -7.59
CA ASP A 152 15.57 7.71 -7.43
C ASP A 152 14.18 7.08 -7.24
N VAL A 153 13.33 7.70 -6.42
CA VAL A 153 11.95 7.25 -6.21
C VAL A 153 11.12 7.40 -7.49
N ARG A 154 11.29 8.48 -8.25
CA ARG A 154 10.64 8.64 -9.56
C ARG A 154 11.06 7.56 -10.56
N GLN A 155 12.34 7.20 -10.58
CA GLN A 155 12.82 6.10 -11.42
C GLN A 155 12.18 4.78 -11.01
N ARG A 156 12.16 4.47 -9.71
CA ARG A 156 11.54 3.23 -9.21
C ARG A 156 10.02 3.22 -9.43
N LEU A 157 9.37 4.37 -9.35
CA LEU A 157 7.96 4.53 -9.71
C LEU A 157 7.73 4.18 -11.19
N ALA A 158 8.56 4.68 -12.10
CA ALA A 158 8.48 4.34 -13.51
C ALA A 158 8.67 2.83 -13.74
N ASP A 159 9.61 2.19 -13.04
CA ASP A 159 9.80 0.73 -13.10
C ASP A 159 8.52 -0.02 -12.65
N PHE A 160 7.91 0.40 -11.54
CA PHE A 160 6.65 -0.19 -11.07
C PHE A 160 5.50 0.01 -12.09
N VAL A 161 5.38 1.19 -12.71
CA VAL A 161 4.40 1.43 -13.77
C VAL A 161 4.61 0.49 -14.95
N ARG A 162 5.87 0.24 -15.34
CA ARG A 162 6.22 -0.75 -16.40
C ARG A 162 5.88 -2.19 -15.99
N LEU A 163 5.84 -2.49 -14.69
CA LEU A 163 5.37 -3.77 -14.16
C LEU A 163 3.83 -3.84 -13.98
N GLY A 164 3.09 -2.80 -14.40
CA GLY A 164 1.63 -2.77 -14.35
C GLY A 164 1.03 -2.22 -13.05
N PHE A 165 1.83 -1.60 -12.19
CA PHE A 165 1.33 -0.94 -10.98
C PHE A 165 0.75 0.43 -11.30
N MET A 166 -0.22 0.84 -10.49
CA MET A 166 -0.92 2.11 -10.61
C MET A 166 -0.73 2.93 -9.34
N PHE A 167 -0.39 4.20 -9.48
CA PHE A 167 -0.09 5.07 -8.34
C PHE A 167 -1.20 6.07 -8.06
N THR A 168 -1.57 6.15 -6.77
CA THR A 168 -2.30 7.26 -6.19
C THR A 168 -1.33 8.09 -5.34
N VAL A 169 -1.24 9.39 -5.58
CA VAL A 169 -0.51 10.30 -4.69
C VAL A 169 -1.46 11.12 -3.85
N TYR A 170 -1.06 11.46 -2.63
CA TYR A 170 -1.82 12.37 -1.78
C TYR A 170 -0.98 13.57 -1.32
N SER A 171 -1.60 14.74 -1.27
CA SER A 171 -0.98 15.99 -0.81
C SER A 171 -1.92 16.77 0.11
N LEU A 172 -1.34 17.53 1.04
CA LEU A 172 -2.07 18.36 1.99
C LEU A 172 -2.19 19.80 1.48
N GLY A 173 -3.37 20.37 1.66
CA GLY A 173 -3.68 21.76 1.35
C GLY A 173 -3.78 22.05 -0.14
N VAL A 174 -3.65 23.33 -0.45
CA VAL A 174 -3.69 23.84 -1.81
C VAL A 174 -2.35 23.59 -2.50
N PRO A 175 -2.32 22.95 -3.70
CA PRO A 175 -1.09 22.75 -4.45
C PRO A 175 -0.40 24.08 -4.80
N ASP A 176 0.86 24.20 -4.41
CA ASP A 176 1.71 25.34 -4.73
C ASP A 176 2.39 25.19 -6.12
N ALA A 177 3.16 26.19 -6.54
CA ALA A 177 3.83 26.18 -7.83
C ALA A 177 4.77 24.97 -8.02
N ALA A 178 5.49 24.57 -6.97
CA ALA A 178 6.42 23.44 -7.00
C ALA A 178 5.68 22.09 -7.15
N THR A 179 4.55 21.93 -6.44
CA THR A 179 3.65 20.79 -6.55
C THR A 179 3.07 20.71 -7.96
N MET A 180 2.61 21.84 -8.50
CA MET A 180 2.06 21.93 -9.85
C MET A 180 3.10 21.59 -10.93
N ALA A 181 4.34 22.08 -10.80
CA ALA A 181 5.43 21.76 -11.72
C ALA A 181 5.83 20.28 -11.66
N THR A 182 5.93 19.72 -10.45
CA THR A 182 6.26 18.30 -10.25
C THR A 182 5.16 17.39 -10.82
N MET A 183 3.88 17.77 -10.64
CA MET A 183 2.74 17.07 -11.22
C MET A 183 2.73 17.17 -12.75
N GLY A 184 2.97 18.35 -13.32
CA GLY A 184 3.06 18.50 -14.78
C GLY A 184 4.16 17.65 -15.41
N ALA A 185 5.31 17.50 -14.74
CA ALA A 185 6.43 16.70 -15.24
C ALA A 185 6.21 15.18 -15.12
N ASN A 186 5.51 14.72 -14.07
CA ASN A 186 5.47 13.30 -13.70
C ASN A 186 4.05 12.68 -13.66
N GLY A 187 3.01 13.49 -13.81
CA GLY A 187 1.61 13.08 -13.64
C GLY A 187 1.17 11.94 -14.56
N ARG A 188 1.81 11.78 -15.72
CA ARG A 188 1.59 10.65 -16.64
C ARG A 188 1.87 9.26 -16.02
N LEU A 189 2.66 9.21 -14.94
CA LEU A 189 2.97 7.96 -14.24
C LEU A 189 1.94 7.65 -13.14
N LEU A 190 0.98 8.54 -12.91
CA LEU A 190 0.03 8.47 -11.80
C LEU A 190 -1.37 8.23 -12.36
N GLN A 191 -2.15 7.43 -11.66
CA GLN A 191 -3.56 7.21 -11.98
C GLN A 191 -4.44 8.23 -11.25
N ASN A 192 -4.13 8.49 -9.99
CA ASN A 192 -4.98 9.29 -9.11
C ASN A 192 -4.17 10.32 -8.33
N TRP A 193 -4.81 11.45 -8.00
CA TRP A 193 -4.29 12.45 -7.08
C TRP A 193 -5.36 12.87 -6.06
N GLU A 194 -5.06 12.61 -4.79
CA GLU A 194 -5.88 12.96 -3.64
C GLU A 194 -5.42 14.29 -3.01
N LEU A 195 -6.33 15.25 -2.97
CA LEU A 195 -6.14 16.56 -2.35
C LEU A 195 -6.84 16.59 -1.00
N ILE A 196 -6.06 16.69 0.07
CA ILE A 196 -6.54 16.66 1.45
C ILE A 196 -6.56 18.09 1.99
N PHE A 197 -7.70 18.61 2.43
CA PHE A 197 -7.79 20.01 2.90
C PHE A 197 -8.16 20.10 4.38
N PRO A 198 -7.47 20.96 5.15
CA PRO A 198 -7.96 21.37 6.45
C PRO A 198 -9.22 22.25 6.31
N GLU A 199 -10.01 22.32 7.37
CA GLU A 199 -11.29 23.05 7.36
C GLU A 199 -11.14 24.53 7.02
N HIS A 200 -10.08 25.19 7.51
CA HIS A 200 -9.82 26.60 7.19
C HIS A 200 -9.51 26.86 5.70
N ALA A 201 -9.21 25.82 4.91
CA ALA A 201 -8.93 25.93 3.48
C ALA A 201 -10.14 25.59 2.58
N LEU A 202 -11.32 25.35 3.17
CA LEU A 202 -12.55 24.98 2.44
C LEU A 202 -12.87 25.94 1.28
N ALA A 203 -12.76 27.24 1.50
CA ALA A 203 -13.03 28.26 0.47
C ALA A 203 -12.13 28.15 -0.76
N GLN A 204 -10.97 27.48 -0.64
CA GLN A 204 -9.97 27.35 -1.71
C GLN A 204 -10.07 26.03 -2.47
N VAL A 205 -10.90 25.08 -2.03
CA VAL A 205 -11.00 23.72 -2.60
C VAL A 205 -11.34 23.78 -4.09
N LYS A 206 -12.33 24.59 -4.48
CA LYS A 206 -12.77 24.70 -5.88
C LYS A 206 -11.66 25.19 -6.80
N GLU A 207 -10.95 26.24 -6.42
CA GLU A 207 -9.82 26.76 -7.20
C GLU A 207 -8.62 25.82 -7.19
N ALA A 208 -8.37 25.11 -6.08
CA ALA A 208 -7.32 24.10 -6.01
C ALA A 208 -7.60 22.92 -6.96
N VAL A 209 -8.83 22.42 -7.00
CA VAL A 209 -9.26 21.38 -7.95
C VAL A 209 -9.14 21.86 -9.39
N LYS A 210 -9.58 23.09 -9.69
CA LYS A 210 -9.44 23.68 -11.03
C LYS A 210 -7.98 23.76 -11.46
N ARG A 211 -7.08 24.21 -10.58
CA ARG A 211 -5.64 24.23 -10.84
C ARG A 211 -5.11 22.81 -11.08
N ALA A 212 -5.40 21.87 -10.18
CA ALA A 212 -4.93 20.49 -10.30
C ALA A 212 -5.30 19.86 -11.65
N ARG A 213 -6.53 20.09 -12.14
CA ARG A 213 -6.96 19.62 -13.48
C ARG A 213 -6.17 20.19 -14.64
N ALA A 214 -5.60 21.39 -14.50
CA ALA A 214 -4.82 22.00 -15.57
C ALA A 214 -3.50 21.27 -15.85
N VAL A 215 -2.99 20.48 -14.89
CA VAL A 215 -1.71 19.76 -15.01
C VAL A 215 -1.83 18.24 -14.87
N PHE A 216 -2.98 17.74 -14.42
CA PHE A 216 -3.20 16.33 -14.17
C PHE A 216 -4.46 15.83 -14.87
N SER A 217 -4.30 14.80 -15.70
CA SER A 217 -5.38 14.18 -16.48
C SER A 217 -5.99 12.94 -15.82
N GLY A 218 -5.42 12.45 -14.72
CA GLY A 218 -5.95 11.32 -13.99
C GLY A 218 -7.10 11.71 -13.06
N GLN A 219 -7.55 10.75 -12.25
CA GLN A 219 -8.69 10.94 -11.36
C GLN A 219 -8.30 11.77 -10.13
N LEU A 220 -9.04 12.85 -9.88
CA LEU A 220 -8.89 13.66 -8.67
C LEU A 220 -9.82 13.16 -7.56
N PHE A 221 -9.31 13.16 -6.33
CA PHE A 221 -10.08 12.92 -5.12
C PHE A 221 -9.93 14.09 -4.16
N VAL A 222 -10.99 14.41 -3.42
CA VAL A 222 -10.92 15.36 -2.30
C VAL A 222 -11.20 14.68 -0.97
N ALA A 223 -10.54 15.15 0.07
CA ALA A 223 -10.67 14.63 1.42
C ALA A 223 -10.58 15.77 2.45
N PRO A 224 -11.31 15.72 3.57
CA PRO A 224 -11.06 16.58 4.71
C PRO A 224 -9.87 16.06 5.52
N VAL A 225 -9.13 16.95 6.17
CA VAL A 225 -8.41 16.61 7.40
C VAL A 225 -9.45 16.41 8.49
N VAL A 226 -9.32 15.34 9.27
CA VAL A 226 -10.14 15.12 10.45
C VAL A 226 -9.63 16.03 11.57
N PRO A 227 -10.46 16.93 12.12
CA PRO A 227 -10.05 17.76 13.25
C PRO A 227 -9.59 16.89 14.41
N ILE A 228 -8.52 17.31 15.08
CA ILE A 228 -8.14 16.77 16.38
C ILE A 228 -9.21 17.23 17.36
N LYS A 229 -9.99 16.29 17.91
CA LYS A 229 -10.95 16.58 18.98
C LYS A 229 -10.28 16.38 20.33
N GLU A 230 -10.54 17.30 21.25
CA GLU A 230 -10.46 17.04 22.68
C GLU A 230 -11.80 16.39 23.05
N ASP A 231 -11.82 15.07 23.27
CA ASP A 231 -13.00 14.43 23.85
C ASP A 231 -12.99 14.70 25.36
N GLU A 232 -13.83 15.62 25.83
CA GLU A 232 -14.27 15.64 27.22
C GLU A 232 -15.42 14.63 27.39
N GLU A 233 -15.18 13.47 28.02
CA GLU A 233 -15.96 12.99 29.20
C GLU A 233 -15.61 11.56 29.72
N GLU A 234 -15.52 11.50 31.05
CA GLU A 234 -15.76 10.45 32.04
C GLU A 234 -14.90 9.18 32.24
N HIS A 235 -14.18 8.57 31.29
CA HIS A 235 -13.51 7.27 31.57
C HIS A 235 -12.06 7.12 31.06
N GLY A 236 -11.18 8.04 31.46
CA GLY A 236 -9.74 7.93 31.19
C GLY A 236 -9.38 8.48 29.81
N ARG A 237 -8.55 9.53 29.83
CA ARG A 237 -8.21 10.39 28.68
C ARG A 237 -7.66 9.57 27.50
N SER A 238 -8.37 9.56 26.36
CA SER A 238 -7.76 9.27 25.06
C SER A 238 -7.77 10.54 24.21
N PHE A 239 -6.64 11.25 24.16
CA PHE A 239 -6.48 12.40 23.26
C PHE A 239 -6.20 11.89 21.85
N GLN A 240 -6.99 12.30 20.86
CA GLN A 240 -6.70 11.98 19.46
C GLN A 240 -5.66 12.97 18.89
N HIS A 241 -4.39 12.88 19.33
CA HIS A 241 -3.29 13.80 18.97
C HIS A 241 -2.90 13.85 17.46
N PHE A 242 -3.65 13.24 16.54
CA PHE A 242 -3.14 13.02 15.19
C PHE A 242 -4.12 13.32 14.05
N ALA A 243 -3.58 13.97 13.02
CA ALA A 243 -4.27 14.19 11.76
C ALA A 243 -4.60 12.86 11.07
N ALA A 244 -5.88 12.51 11.07
CA ALA A 244 -6.46 11.58 10.10
C ALA A 244 -7.05 12.39 8.93
N HIS A 245 -7.49 11.70 7.88
CA HIS A 245 -8.13 12.36 6.75
C HIS A 245 -9.13 11.43 6.06
N GLY A 246 -10.02 12.03 5.27
CA GLY A 246 -11.14 11.35 4.61
C GLY A 246 -12.46 11.56 5.36
N PHE A 247 -13.58 11.56 4.63
CA PHE A 247 -14.91 11.65 5.20
C PHE A 247 -15.23 10.41 6.04
N SER A 248 -15.98 10.57 7.13
CA SER A 248 -16.50 9.42 7.86
C SER A 248 -17.53 8.67 7.00
N GLY A 249 -17.63 7.35 7.16
CA GLY A 249 -18.60 6.56 6.40
C GLY A 249 -20.05 6.83 6.76
N ARG A 250 -20.31 7.30 7.99
CA ARG A 250 -21.66 7.68 8.44
C ARG A 250 -22.14 8.94 7.72
N ARG A 251 -23.44 9.02 7.40
CA ARG A 251 -24.08 10.16 6.70
C ARG A 251 -23.89 11.51 7.40
N ALA A 252 -23.86 11.54 8.73
CA ALA A 252 -23.55 12.73 9.53
C ALA A 252 -22.06 13.14 9.48
N GLY A 253 -21.24 12.33 8.81
CA GLY A 253 -19.79 12.49 8.68
C GLY A 253 -19.34 13.54 7.68
N ILE A 254 -20.27 14.04 6.85
CA ILE A 254 -20.08 15.19 5.98
C ILE A 254 -20.88 16.34 6.60
N ASN A 255 -20.19 17.36 7.12
CA ASN A 255 -20.87 18.54 7.67
C ASN A 255 -21.41 19.43 6.53
N GLU A 256 -22.31 20.36 6.86
CA GLU A 256 -22.97 21.24 5.89
C GLU A 256 -21.96 22.04 5.04
N SER A 257 -20.87 22.51 5.66
CA SER A 257 -19.80 23.24 4.98
C SER A 257 -19.12 22.40 3.89
N TRP A 258 -18.80 21.15 4.19
CA TRP A 258 -18.24 20.21 3.21
C TRP A 258 -19.26 19.80 2.16
N GLN A 259 -20.52 19.61 2.54
CA GLN A 259 -21.60 19.27 1.60
C GLN A 259 -21.75 20.37 0.54
N ALA A 260 -21.79 21.64 0.94
CA ALA A 260 -21.88 22.77 0.02
C ALA A 260 -20.68 22.82 -0.96
N VAL A 261 -19.46 22.53 -0.48
CA VAL A 261 -18.28 22.44 -1.34
C VAL A 261 -18.39 21.28 -2.31
N ILE A 262 -18.75 20.08 -1.84
CA ILE A 262 -18.91 18.87 -2.67
C ILE A 262 -19.95 19.09 -3.78
N ASP A 263 -21.09 19.71 -3.46
CA ASP A 263 -22.16 20.00 -4.42
C ASP A 263 -21.72 20.99 -5.51
N SER A 264 -20.76 21.87 -5.19
CA SER A 264 -20.17 22.81 -6.14
C SER A 264 -19.07 22.22 -7.03
N LEU A 265 -18.54 21.04 -6.70
CA LEU A 265 -17.47 20.38 -7.44
C LEU A 265 -18.03 19.56 -8.63
N PRO A 266 -17.31 19.50 -9.77
CA PRO A 266 -17.66 18.62 -10.88
C PRO A 266 -17.93 17.18 -10.41
N THR A 267 -18.94 16.51 -10.97
CA THR A 267 -19.42 15.18 -10.52
C THR A 267 -18.39 14.07 -10.66
N ASP A 268 -17.43 14.23 -11.57
CA ASP A 268 -16.32 13.33 -11.78
C ASP A 268 -15.19 13.49 -10.73
N ILE A 269 -15.24 14.49 -9.84
CA ILE A 269 -14.35 14.53 -8.68
C ILE A 269 -14.79 13.47 -7.66
N GLY A 270 -13.85 12.57 -7.33
CA GLY A 270 -14.05 11.53 -6.34
C GLY A 270 -13.91 12.03 -4.91
N LEU A 271 -14.42 11.24 -3.97
CA LEU A 271 -14.33 11.52 -2.54
C LEU A 271 -13.50 10.46 -1.84
N THR A 272 -12.69 10.88 -0.87
CA THR A 272 -11.95 9.95 -0.01
C THR A 272 -12.69 9.75 1.30
N PHE A 273 -12.95 8.50 1.67
CA PHE A 273 -13.55 8.10 2.93
C PHE A 273 -12.54 7.36 3.80
N ARG A 274 -12.76 7.39 5.11
CA ARG A 274 -12.00 6.60 6.08
C ARG A 274 -12.91 5.56 6.73
N VAL A 275 -12.38 4.36 6.95
CA VAL A 275 -13.05 3.28 7.67
C VAL A 275 -12.11 2.79 8.77
N SER A 276 -12.62 2.72 10.00
CA SER A 276 -11.88 2.26 11.17
C SER A 276 -12.12 0.77 11.44
N PRO A 277 -11.16 0.04 12.01
CA PRO A 277 -11.36 -1.32 12.55
C PRO A 277 -12.24 -1.36 13.80
N TRP A 278 -12.59 -0.20 14.36
CA TRP A 278 -13.52 -0.08 15.49
C TRP A 278 -14.95 0.17 15.05
N ASP A 279 -15.17 0.47 13.76
CA ASP A 279 -16.49 0.47 13.15
C ASP A 279 -16.84 -0.95 12.67
N GLU A 280 -18.08 -1.16 12.23
CA GLU A 280 -18.50 -2.33 11.46
C GLU A 280 -18.12 -2.12 9.98
N PRO A 281 -17.04 -2.72 9.45
CA PRO A 281 -16.45 -2.29 8.18
C PRO A 281 -17.39 -2.51 6.99
N ALA A 282 -18.08 -3.65 6.95
CA ALA A 282 -19.01 -3.98 5.89
C ALA A 282 -20.22 -3.04 5.88
N ALA A 283 -20.80 -2.75 7.05
CA ALA A 283 -21.90 -1.80 7.18
C ALA A 283 -21.46 -0.38 6.80
N THR A 284 -20.30 0.04 7.27
CA THR A 284 -19.73 1.37 6.96
C THR A 284 -19.49 1.54 5.46
N LEU A 285 -18.94 0.51 4.79
CA LEU A 285 -18.74 0.52 3.34
C LEU A 285 -20.05 0.55 2.57
N HIS A 286 -21.07 -0.16 3.06
CA HIS A 286 -22.40 -0.12 2.47
C HIS A 286 -23.05 1.27 2.58
N GLU A 287 -22.93 1.92 3.75
CA GLU A 287 -23.38 3.31 3.93
C GLU A 287 -22.66 4.27 2.98
N ILE A 288 -21.35 4.11 2.82
CA ILE A 288 -20.56 4.89 1.85
C ILE A 288 -21.05 4.69 0.42
N ASP A 289 -21.36 3.45 0.05
CA ASP A 289 -21.84 3.14 -1.29
C ASP A 289 -23.21 3.80 -1.57
N GLN A 290 -24.11 3.77 -0.59
CA GLN A 290 -25.44 4.36 -0.70
C GLN A 290 -25.44 5.89 -0.72
N GLN A 291 -24.53 6.54 0.02
CA GLN A 291 -24.52 7.99 0.16
C GLN A 291 -23.86 8.73 -1.01
N SER A 292 -23.06 8.05 -1.84
CA SER A 292 -22.32 8.71 -2.92
C SER A 292 -22.19 7.86 -4.18
N ASN A 293 -22.66 8.44 -5.29
CA ASN A 293 -22.47 7.90 -6.63
C ASN A 293 -21.13 8.31 -7.27
N ARG A 294 -20.34 9.15 -6.60
CA ARG A 294 -19.01 9.59 -7.07
C ARG A 294 -18.00 8.45 -6.97
N ALA A 295 -16.86 8.60 -7.65
CA ALA A 295 -15.72 7.71 -7.42
C ALA A 295 -15.28 7.77 -5.95
N LYS A 296 -15.00 6.61 -5.36
CA LYS A 296 -14.70 6.43 -3.94
C LYS A 296 -13.27 5.94 -3.75
N LEU A 297 -12.50 6.66 -2.96
CA LEU A 297 -11.24 6.16 -2.40
C LEU A 297 -11.47 5.86 -0.92
N ILE A 298 -11.32 4.60 -0.53
CA ILE A 298 -11.47 4.19 0.87
C ILE A 298 -10.09 4.01 1.46
N ASN A 299 -9.79 4.72 2.54
CA ASN A 299 -8.62 4.46 3.36
C ASN A 299 -9.04 3.60 4.56
N LEU A 300 -8.64 2.32 4.56
CA LEU A 300 -8.82 1.43 5.71
C LEU A 300 -7.78 1.82 6.77
N GLN A 301 -8.17 2.75 7.63
CA GLN A 301 -7.28 3.33 8.62
C GLN A 301 -6.99 2.29 9.69
N LEU A 302 -5.76 1.77 9.69
CA LEU A 302 -5.39 0.77 10.67
C LEU A 302 -5.36 1.37 12.08
N PRO A 303 -5.72 0.56 13.09
CA PRO A 303 -6.04 1.04 14.42
C PRO A 303 -4.84 1.76 15.03
N ARG A 304 -5.11 2.94 15.55
CA ARG A 304 -4.22 3.69 16.43
C ARG A 304 -4.97 3.74 17.75
N LEU A 305 -4.46 3.02 18.74
CA LEU A 305 -5.09 2.93 20.06
C LEU A 305 -4.77 4.20 20.85
N ASP A 306 -3.54 4.31 21.30
CA ASP A 306 -3.02 5.45 22.05
C ASP A 306 -1.51 5.55 21.84
N GLU A 307 -0.91 6.66 22.26
CA GLU A 307 0.53 6.87 22.20
C GLU A 307 1.28 5.81 23.00
N GLY A 308 2.27 5.17 22.37
CA GLY A 308 3.04 4.08 22.94
C GLY A 308 2.30 2.75 23.02
N VAL A 309 0.98 2.72 22.76
CA VAL A 309 0.18 1.49 22.83
C VAL A 309 0.19 0.79 21.48
N ARG A 310 0.74 -0.43 21.47
CA ARG A 310 0.83 -1.24 20.25
C ARG A 310 -0.50 -1.91 19.93
N PHE A 311 -0.97 -1.75 18.71
CA PHE A 311 -1.98 -2.65 18.16
C PHE A 311 -1.32 -3.91 17.56
N ASN A 312 -1.37 -5.02 18.28
CA ASN A 312 -0.76 -6.30 17.90
C ASN A 312 -1.76 -7.46 17.75
N ASP A 313 -3.07 -7.15 17.69
CA ASP A 313 -4.12 -8.15 17.52
C ASP A 313 -4.26 -8.54 16.04
N ASP A 314 -3.61 -9.65 15.67
CA ASP A 314 -3.66 -10.19 14.31
C ASP A 314 -5.03 -10.74 13.92
N HIS A 315 -5.82 -11.22 14.89
CA HIS A 315 -7.16 -11.73 14.60
C HIS A 315 -8.10 -10.59 14.22
N LYS A 316 -8.08 -9.50 15.00
CA LYS A 316 -8.86 -8.31 14.68
C LYS A 316 -8.42 -7.66 13.37
N LEU A 317 -7.11 -7.60 13.11
CA LEU A 317 -6.58 -7.16 11.82
C LEU A 317 -7.10 -8.02 10.66
N GLN A 318 -7.04 -9.34 10.82
CA GLN A 318 -7.51 -10.28 9.81
C GLN A 318 -8.99 -10.07 9.49
N SER A 319 -9.87 -10.06 10.50
CA SER A 319 -11.30 -9.87 10.29
C SER A 319 -11.57 -8.54 9.60
N PHE A 320 -10.96 -7.45 10.09
CA PHE A 320 -11.11 -6.12 9.50
C PHE A 320 -10.78 -6.08 8.00
N ILE A 321 -9.64 -6.66 7.61
CA ILE A 321 -9.19 -6.65 6.21
C ILE A 321 -10.06 -7.54 5.33
N VAL A 322 -10.46 -8.72 5.82
CA VAL A 322 -11.29 -9.67 5.08
C VAL A 322 -12.71 -9.13 4.89
N ASP A 323 -13.32 -8.56 5.94
CA ASP A 323 -14.66 -7.98 5.86
C ASP A 323 -14.70 -6.80 4.90
N ALA A 324 -13.71 -5.90 4.99
CA ALA A 324 -13.57 -4.78 4.07
C ALA A 324 -13.33 -5.24 2.62
N TYR A 325 -12.55 -6.31 2.42
CA TYR A 325 -12.33 -6.89 1.10
C TYR A 325 -13.64 -7.43 0.51
N HIS A 326 -14.40 -8.23 1.26
CA HIS A 326 -15.67 -8.79 0.76
C HIS A 326 -16.71 -7.73 0.46
N ALA A 327 -16.90 -6.75 1.36
CA ALA A 327 -17.82 -5.64 1.15
C ALA A 327 -17.39 -4.75 -0.03
N GLY A 328 -16.10 -4.49 -0.19
CA GLY A 328 -15.57 -3.69 -1.27
C GLY A 328 -15.83 -4.25 -2.68
N ARG A 329 -15.85 -5.58 -2.81
CA ARG A 329 -16.03 -6.26 -4.11
C ARG A 329 -17.37 -5.99 -4.77
N THR A 330 -18.38 -5.61 -3.99
CA THR A 330 -19.73 -5.31 -4.51
C THR A 330 -19.90 -3.83 -4.83
N MET A 331 -18.97 -2.97 -4.42
CA MET A 331 -19.05 -1.52 -4.61
C MET A 331 -18.61 -1.12 -6.02
N ALA A 332 -19.36 -0.20 -6.64
CA ALA A 332 -18.99 0.40 -7.92
C ALA A 332 -18.00 1.57 -7.72
N ASN A 333 -17.14 1.81 -8.72
CA ASN A 333 -16.24 2.96 -8.79
C ASN A 333 -15.40 3.20 -7.52
N THR A 334 -14.95 2.13 -6.89
CA THR A 334 -14.30 2.17 -5.57
C THR A 334 -12.89 1.57 -5.63
N ILE A 335 -11.94 2.26 -5.00
CA ILE A 335 -10.62 1.73 -4.66
C ILE A 335 -10.41 1.78 -3.15
N ILE A 336 -9.96 0.68 -2.57
CA ILE A 336 -9.72 0.49 -1.15
C ILE A 336 -8.23 0.38 -0.93
N PHE A 337 -7.67 1.24 -0.10
CA PHE A 337 -6.28 1.22 0.32
C PHE A 337 -6.16 0.73 1.76
N ILE A 338 -5.40 -0.35 1.95
CA ILE A 338 -4.97 -0.79 3.29
C ILE A 338 -3.90 0.18 3.78
N ASP A 339 -4.17 0.91 4.88
CA ASP A 339 -3.30 2.02 5.32
C ASP A 339 -1.89 1.59 5.74
N THR A 340 -1.75 0.43 6.37
CA THR A 340 -0.48 -0.08 6.91
C THR A 340 -0.20 -1.47 6.35
N PHE A 341 0.51 -1.53 5.22
CA PHE A 341 0.89 -2.79 4.60
C PHE A 341 2.02 -3.50 5.32
N VAL A 342 3.02 -2.73 5.76
CA VAL A 342 4.18 -3.19 6.53
C VAL A 342 4.05 -2.65 7.95
N ASP A 343 4.33 -3.49 8.96
CA ASP A 343 4.30 -3.13 10.39
C ASP A 343 4.85 -1.72 10.65
N SER A 344 4.17 -0.98 11.51
CA SER A 344 4.71 0.21 12.17
C SER A 344 5.24 -0.25 13.54
N ASP A 345 6.55 -0.42 13.68
CA ASP A 345 7.19 -0.95 14.91
C ASP A 345 7.85 0.12 15.77
N ARG A 346 7.82 1.38 15.31
CA ARG A 346 8.47 2.55 15.92
C ARG A 346 7.51 3.75 15.85
N GLY A 347 7.75 4.73 16.72
CA GLY A 347 6.96 5.96 16.82
C GLY A 347 5.74 5.81 17.75
N TYR A 348 4.86 6.81 17.72
CA TYR A 348 3.75 6.94 18.67
C TYR A 348 2.71 5.81 18.59
N TYR A 349 2.46 5.22 17.41
CA TYR A 349 1.38 4.24 17.25
C TYR A 349 1.89 2.96 16.58
N PRO A 350 2.64 2.14 17.31
CA PRO A 350 3.09 0.88 16.77
C PRO A 350 1.88 -0.02 16.46
N ARG A 351 1.89 -0.68 15.31
CA ARG A 351 0.77 -1.53 14.86
C ARG A 351 1.24 -2.56 13.84
N ASN A 352 0.60 -3.72 13.85
CA ASN A 352 0.83 -4.74 12.84
C ASN A 352 0.21 -4.32 11.49
N GLY A 353 0.88 -4.68 10.40
CA GLY A 353 0.37 -4.66 9.03
C GLY A 353 0.19 -6.07 8.49
N LEU A 354 0.11 -6.21 7.16
CA LEU A 354 0.07 -7.51 6.50
C LEU A 354 1.45 -8.17 6.43
N LEU A 355 2.51 -7.37 6.45
CA LEU A 355 3.89 -7.82 6.47
C LEU A 355 4.60 -7.30 7.71
N ASP A 356 5.52 -8.09 8.27
CA ASP A 356 6.43 -7.59 9.28
C ASP A 356 7.50 -6.67 8.67
N ARG A 357 8.42 -6.15 9.51
CA ARG A 357 9.48 -5.23 9.10
C ARG A 357 10.59 -5.85 8.25
N ARG A 358 10.62 -7.19 8.16
CA ARG A 358 11.49 -7.96 7.27
C ARG A 358 10.79 -8.31 5.95
N PHE A 359 9.55 -7.83 5.77
CA PHE A 359 8.64 -8.15 4.65
C PHE A 359 8.13 -9.59 4.65
N ASN A 360 8.10 -10.22 5.83
CA ASN A 360 7.56 -11.57 6.00
C ASN A 360 6.03 -11.50 6.21
N PRO A 361 5.24 -12.38 5.57
CA PRO A 361 3.78 -12.35 5.69
C PRO A 361 3.27 -12.65 7.10
N ARG A 362 2.28 -11.87 7.56
CA ARG A 362 1.53 -12.06 8.81
C ARG A 362 0.20 -12.80 8.57
N PRO A 363 -0.52 -13.28 9.60
CA PRO A 363 -1.80 -14.00 9.42
C PRO A 363 -2.81 -13.29 8.51
N ALA A 364 -2.97 -11.98 8.64
CA ALA A 364 -3.89 -11.18 7.81
C ALA A 364 -3.55 -11.20 6.31
N PHE A 365 -2.27 -11.31 5.94
CA PHE A 365 -1.86 -11.47 4.54
C PHE A 365 -2.42 -12.76 3.94
N TYR A 366 -2.28 -13.88 4.65
CA TYR A 366 -2.81 -15.17 4.17
C TYR A 366 -4.33 -15.21 4.19
N ALA A 367 -4.96 -14.56 5.17
CA ALA A 367 -6.40 -14.48 5.22
C ALA A 367 -6.98 -13.72 4.03
N LEU A 368 -6.39 -12.57 3.67
CA LEU A 368 -6.74 -11.84 2.46
C LEU A 368 -6.52 -12.70 1.20
N LYS A 369 -5.38 -13.41 1.12
CA LYS A 369 -5.09 -14.32 0.01
C LYS A 369 -6.12 -15.46 -0.10
N ARG A 370 -6.62 -16.00 1.02
CA ARG A 370 -7.67 -17.03 1.03
C ARG A 370 -9.04 -16.48 0.63
N ALA A 371 -9.43 -15.34 1.21
CA ALA A 371 -10.67 -14.64 0.89
C ALA A 371 -10.77 -14.31 -0.62
N ALA A 372 -9.64 -13.99 -1.25
CA ALA A 372 -9.55 -13.78 -2.70
C ALA A 372 -10.01 -14.98 -3.54
N LEU A 373 -9.74 -16.19 -3.04
CA LEU A 373 -10.02 -17.46 -3.71
C LEU A 373 -11.45 -17.95 -3.48
N GLY A 374 -12.27 -17.22 -2.70
CA GLY A 374 -13.62 -17.65 -2.32
C GLY A 374 -13.62 -18.84 -1.36
N LYS A 375 -12.56 -19.01 -0.56
CA LYS A 375 -12.40 -20.06 0.44
C LYS A 375 -12.37 -19.52 1.85
#